data_AF-A0A0Q3PBC3-F1
#
_entry.id   AF-A0A0Q3PBC3-F1
#
_cell.length_a   1.000
_cell.length_b   1.000
_cell.length_c   1.000
_cell.angle_alpha   90.00
_cell.angle_beta   90.00
_cell.angle_gamma   90.00
#
_symmetry.space_group_name_H-M   'P 1'
#
loop_
_entity.id
_entity.type
_entity.pdbx_description
1 polymer ?
#
loop_
_entity_poly.entity_id
_entity_poly.type
_entity_poly.pdbx_seq_one_letter_code
_entity_poly.pdbx_strand_id
1 'polypeptide(L)'
;MGKNSSSKHEGSQRASSLAASRLEQAMSEITMQSSSMKQGPLQLWTALEQIWLQAAELFMEQQHLKEAGFCIQEAASLFPTSHAVLYMRGKLAEMKGNLEEARQLYDEALTVNPAGVEIMHSLGLVLSRLERRDLAQKVLRDAIRIQTTSHRAWNSLGEVLQAQGKNEAAIECFLTALDLESSSPVIPFTVIPREL
;
A
#
# COMPACT_ATOMS: atom_id res chain seq x y z
N MET A 1 3.62 29.78 26.85
CA MET A 1 3.29 28.71 25.88
C MET A 1 4.12 28.94 24.61
N GLY A 2 4.76 27.93 24.02
CA GLY A 2 5.33 28.05 22.66
C GLY A 2 6.77 27.59 22.40
N LYS A 3 7.33 26.59 23.11
CA LYS A 3 8.60 25.96 22.73
C LYS A 3 8.51 24.44 22.83
N ASN A 4 7.84 23.79 21.89
CA ASN A 4 7.88 22.31 21.80
C ASN A 4 7.67 21.73 20.39
N SER A 5 7.60 22.57 19.34
CA SER A 5 7.41 22.14 17.95
C SER A 5 8.72 22.02 17.15
N SER A 6 9.77 22.78 17.48
CA SER A 6 11.05 22.73 16.73
C SER A 6 11.91 21.49 16.99
N SER A 7 11.90 20.92 18.21
CA SER A 7 12.75 19.76 18.55
C SER A 7 12.29 18.46 17.90
N LYS A 8 10.97 18.30 17.68
CA LYS A 8 10.41 17.12 16.98
C LYS A 8 10.72 17.14 15.48
N HIS A 9 10.71 18.32 14.85
CA HIS A 9 11.05 18.46 13.43
C HIS A 9 12.53 18.21 13.17
N GLU A 10 13.43 18.71 14.01
CA GLU A 10 14.87 18.46 13.88
C GLU A 10 15.24 16.99 14.16
N GLY A 11 14.60 16.36 15.14
CA GLY A 11 14.79 14.93 15.42
C GLY A 11 14.32 14.04 14.27
N SER A 12 13.17 14.37 13.66
CA SER A 12 12.61 13.67 12.50
C SER A 12 13.48 13.83 11.25
N GLN A 13 13.94 15.05 10.96
CA GLN A 13 14.83 15.31 9.82
C GLN A 13 16.21 14.64 9.98
N ARG A 14 16.78 14.61 11.19
CA ARG A 14 18.04 13.90 11.46
C ARG A 14 17.89 12.39 11.38
N ALA A 15 16.79 11.84 11.87
CA ALA A 15 16.49 10.40 11.77
C ALA A 15 16.28 9.98 10.32
N SER A 16 15.57 10.79 9.52
CA SER A 16 15.40 10.59 8.07
C SER A 16 16.75 10.64 7.34
N SER A 17 17.59 11.64 7.62
CA SER A 17 18.93 11.76 7.03
C SER A 17 19.83 10.58 7.37
N LEU A 18 19.74 10.04 8.59
CA LEU A 18 20.47 8.84 8.99
C LEU A 18 19.92 7.57 8.32
N ALA A 19 18.59 7.46 8.19
CA ALA A 19 17.95 6.34 7.50
C ALA A 19 18.33 6.32 6.01
N ALA A 20 18.30 7.47 5.34
CA ALA A 20 18.73 7.62 3.96
C ALA A 20 20.23 7.31 3.79
N SER A 21 21.10 7.80 4.68
CA SER A 21 22.53 7.48 4.64
C SER A 21 22.82 5.99 4.86
N ARG A 22 22.10 5.33 5.78
CA ARG A 22 22.21 3.88 5.98
C ARG A 22 21.68 3.09 4.78
N LEU A 23 20.64 3.58 4.13
CA LEU A 23 20.14 3.03 2.88
C LEU A 23 21.24 3.07 1.81
N GLU A 24 21.85 4.24 1.60
CA GLU A 24 22.95 4.41 0.64
C GLU A 24 24.16 3.50 0.93
N GLN A 25 24.50 3.31 2.21
CA GLN A 25 25.57 2.37 2.62
C GLN A 25 25.20 0.92 2.31
N ALA A 26 24.00 0.47 2.71
CA ALA A 26 23.52 -0.87 2.42
C ALA A 26 23.46 -1.13 0.90
N MET A 27 23.06 -0.11 0.12
CA MET A 27 23.04 -0.16 -1.34
C MET A 27 24.43 -0.33 -1.96
N SER A 28 25.45 0.34 -1.44
CA SER A 28 26.84 0.19 -1.88
C SER A 28 27.37 -1.22 -1.65
N GLU A 29 27.01 -1.82 -0.51
CA GLU A 29 27.41 -3.19 -0.16
C GLU A 29 26.68 -4.26 -1.00
N ILE A 30 25.38 -4.05 -1.28
CA ILE A 30 24.56 -4.99 -2.06
C ILE A 30 24.90 -4.94 -3.56
N THR A 31 25.17 -3.76 -4.12
CA THR A 31 25.55 -3.63 -5.54
C THR A 31 26.85 -4.37 -5.86
N MET A 32 27.81 -4.39 -4.93
CA MET A 32 29.03 -5.22 -5.02
C MET A 32 28.74 -6.73 -5.07
N GLN A 33 27.65 -7.19 -4.43
CA GLN A 33 27.28 -8.62 -4.36
C GLN A 33 26.33 -9.06 -5.48
N SER A 34 25.66 -8.12 -6.17
CA SER A 34 24.65 -8.35 -7.21
C SER A 34 25.08 -9.27 -8.37
N SER A 35 26.37 -9.30 -8.70
CA SER A 35 26.93 -10.18 -9.73
C SER A 35 26.88 -11.68 -9.35
N SER A 36 26.77 -11.98 -8.05
CA SER A 36 26.73 -13.34 -7.49
C SER A 36 25.35 -13.81 -7.00
N MET A 37 24.34 -12.92 -7.00
CA MET A 37 23.05 -13.12 -6.33
C MET A 37 22.09 -14.12 -7.00
N LYS A 38 22.41 -14.71 -8.16
CA LYS A 38 21.47 -15.62 -8.84
C LYS A 38 21.34 -17.02 -8.20
N GLN A 39 22.00 -17.31 -7.08
CA GLN A 39 22.02 -18.66 -6.45
C GLN A 39 21.68 -18.66 -4.95
N GLY A 40 20.93 -17.68 -4.44
CA GLY A 40 20.42 -17.72 -3.06
C GLY A 40 19.11 -18.51 -2.91
N PRO A 41 18.82 -19.12 -1.74
CA PRO A 41 17.52 -19.68 -1.40
C PRO A 41 16.38 -18.68 -1.67
N LEU A 42 15.31 -19.12 -2.35
CA LEU A 42 14.15 -18.29 -2.69
C LEU A 42 13.58 -17.52 -1.48
N GLN A 43 13.62 -18.14 -0.30
CA GLN A 43 13.17 -17.55 0.97
C GLN A 43 13.92 -16.26 1.35
N LEU A 44 15.23 -16.19 1.07
CA LEU A 44 16.03 -14.99 1.34
C LEU A 44 15.62 -13.86 0.40
N TRP A 45 15.39 -14.15 -0.87
CA TRP A 45 14.96 -13.15 -1.84
C TRP A 45 13.57 -12.62 -1.51
N THR A 46 12.62 -13.48 -1.16
CA THR A 46 11.28 -13.05 -0.75
C THR A 46 11.29 -12.24 0.53
N ALA A 47 12.16 -12.58 1.50
CA ALA A 47 12.33 -11.78 2.71
C ALA A 47 12.94 -10.41 2.39
N LEU A 48 13.94 -10.38 1.50
CA LEU A 48 14.58 -9.14 1.07
C LEU A 48 13.61 -8.22 0.32
N GLU A 49 12.80 -8.77 -0.58
CA GLU A 49 11.69 -8.05 -1.24
C GLU A 49 10.77 -7.43 -0.19
N GLN A 50 10.29 -8.20 0.78
CA GLN A 50 9.41 -7.70 1.84
C GLN A 50 10.06 -6.57 2.63
N ILE A 51 11.33 -6.71 3.01
CA ILE A 51 12.07 -5.67 3.75
C ILE A 51 12.13 -4.37 2.93
N TRP A 52 12.46 -4.46 1.63
CA TRP A 52 12.48 -3.29 0.75
C TRP A 52 11.12 -2.62 0.64
N LEU A 53 10.04 -3.38 0.50
CA LEU A 53 8.68 -2.84 0.39
C LEU A 53 8.22 -2.19 1.71
N GLN A 54 8.56 -2.79 2.86
CA GLN A 54 8.29 -2.19 4.18
C GLN A 54 9.06 -0.88 4.39
N ALA A 55 10.33 -0.83 3.98
CA ALA A 55 11.11 0.41 4.01
C ALA A 55 10.50 1.48 3.09
N ALA A 56 10.07 1.10 1.88
CA ALA A 56 9.40 2.01 0.95
C ALA A 56 8.13 2.61 1.56
N GLU A 57 7.30 1.80 2.21
CA GLU A 57 6.07 2.24 2.87
C GLU A 57 6.36 3.30 3.94
N LEU A 58 7.37 3.07 4.79
CA LEU A 58 7.78 4.03 5.81
C LEU A 58 8.34 5.34 5.22
N PHE A 59 9.08 5.26 4.10
CA PHE A 59 9.55 6.46 3.40
C PHE A 59 8.38 7.25 2.77
N MET A 60 7.37 6.55 2.26
CA MET A 60 6.16 7.16 1.73
C MET A 60 5.36 7.89 2.81
N GLU A 61 5.20 7.31 4.00
CA GLU A 61 4.56 7.97 5.15
C GLU A 61 5.26 9.27 5.54
N GLN A 62 6.57 9.35 5.35
CA GLN A 62 7.39 10.54 5.61
C GLN A 62 7.48 11.50 4.42
N GLN A 63 6.78 11.23 3.31
CA GLN A 63 6.85 11.95 2.03
C GLN A 63 8.24 11.98 1.35
N HIS A 64 9.14 11.06 1.72
CA HIS A 64 10.42 10.86 1.05
C HIS A 64 10.25 9.98 -0.20
N LEU A 65 9.60 10.55 -1.22
CA LEU A 65 9.15 9.81 -2.42
C LEU A 65 10.31 9.30 -3.30
N LYS A 66 11.50 9.89 -3.20
CA LYS A 66 12.67 9.47 -3.98
C LYS A 66 13.23 8.16 -3.41
N GLU A 67 13.45 8.14 -2.11
CA GLU A 67 13.94 7.02 -1.31
C GLU A 67 12.97 5.84 -1.38
N ALA A 68 11.66 6.10 -1.28
CA ALA A 68 10.63 5.10 -1.52
C ALA A 68 10.74 4.49 -2.92
N GLY A 69 10.93 5.33 -3.94
CA GLY A 69 11.13 4.89 -5.32
C GLY A 69 12.34 3.96 -5.50
N PHE A 70 13.46 4.26 -4.83
CA PHE A 70 14.63 3.40 -4.83
C PHE A 70 14.35 2.05 -4.17
N CYS A 71 13.75 2.04 -2.99
CA CYS A 71 13.40 0.80 -2.29
C CYS A 71 12.49 -0.10 -3.15
N ILE A 72 11.49 0.50 -3.81
CA ILE A 72 10.59 -0.23 -4.72
C ILE A 72 11.33 -0.75 -5.95
N GLN A 73 12.29 0.01 -6.49
CA GLN A 73 13.11 -0.41 -7.63
C GLN A 73 13.99 -1.62 -7.27
N GLU A 74 14.56 -1.65 -6.07
CA GLU A 74 15.34 -2.80 -5.59
C GLU A 74 14.46 -4.03 -5.41
N ALA A 75 13.27 -3.89 -4.80
CA ALA A 75 12.30 -4.97 -4.72
C ALA A 75 11.89 -5.49 -6.12
N ALA A 76 11.69 -4.58 -7.08
CA ALA A 76 11.38 -4.93 -8.46
C ALA A 76 12.54 -5.62 -9.20
N SER A 77 13.79 -5.38 -8.81
CA SER A 77 14.94 -6.07 -9.38
C SER A 77 14.98 -7.56 -9.02
N LEU A 78 14.40 -7.91 -7.85
CA LEU A 78 14.23 -9.28 -7.39
C LEU A 78 13.00 -9.94 -8.01
N PHE A 79 11.84 -9.27 -7.91
CA PHE A 79 10.56 -9.79 -8.39
C PHE A 79 9.74 -8.72 -9.14
N PRO A 80 10.00 -8.49 -10.44
CA PRO A 80 9.39 -7.39 -11.18
C PRO A 80 7.87 -7.53 -11.37
N THR A 81 7.36 -8.76 -11.34
CA THR A 81 5.94 -9.09 -11.53
C THR A 81 5.22 -9.45 -10.23
N SER A 82 5.84 -9.19 -9.07
CA SER A 82 5.18 -9.40 -7.77
C SER A 82 4.00 -8.44 -7.62
N HIS A 83 2.84 -8.95 -7.18
CA HIS A 83 1.67 -8.09 -6.93
C HIS A 83 1.97 -7.04 -5.85
N ALA A 84 2.86 -7.35 -4.89
CA ALA A 84 3.25 -6.43 -3.82
C ALA A 84 4.11 -5.28 -4.35
N VAL A 85 5.05 -5.57 -5.24
CA VAL A 85 5.86 -4.55 -5.94
C VAL A 85 4.97 -3.66 -6.80
N LEU A 86 4.10 -4.25 -7.63
CA LEU A 86 3.16 -3.51 -8.48
C LEU A 86 2.23 -2.61 -7.66
N TYR A 87 1.71 -3.12 -6.54
CA TYR A 87 0.91 -2.35 -5.60
C TYR A 87 1.67 -1.16 -5.02
N MET A 88 2.91 -1.35 -4.55
CA MET A 88 3.72 -0.26 -4.00
C MET A 88 4.10 0.78 -5.05
N ARG A 89 4.39 0.37 -6.29
CA ARG A 89 4.56 1.29 -7.42
C ARG A 89 3.28 2.12 -7.66
N GLY A 90 2.12 1.47 -7.62
CA GLY A 90 0.82 2.12 -7.75
C GLY A 90 0.58 3.18 -6.67
N LYS A 91 0.84 2.84 -5.39
CA LYS A 91 0.75 3.79 -4.28
C LYS A 91 1.70 4.97 -4.48
N LEU A 92 2.93 4.73 -4.94
CA LEU A 92 3.90 5.80 -5.18
C LEU A 92 3.46 6.72 -6.33
N ALA A 93 2.91 6.17 -7.40
CA ALA A 93 2.34 6.94 -8.51
C ALA A 93 1.15 7.79 -8.05
N GLU A 94 0.27 7.24 -7.20
CA GLU A 94 -0.84 7.95 -6.59
C GLU A 94 -0.36 9.15 -5.74
N MET A 95 0.66 8.96 -4.90
CA MET A 95 1.25 10.03 -4.10
C MET A 95 1.91 11.13 -4.94
N LYS A 96 2.40 10.79 -6.13
CA LYS A 96 2.94 11.77 -7.11
C LYS A 96 1.84 12.48 -7.91
N GLY A 97 0.57 12.08 -7.75
CA GLY A 97 -0.57 12.61 -8.49
C GLY A 97 -0.84 11.95 -9.84
N ASN A 98 -0.09 10.91 -10.20
CA ASN A 98 -0.23 10.19 -11.47
C ASN A 98 -1.34 9.13 -11.39
N LEU A 99 -2.61 9.57 -11.34
CA LEU A 99 -3.74 8.69 -11.05
C LEU A 99 -3.98 7.60 -12.11
N GLU A 100 -3.82 7.88 -13.41
CA GLU A 100 -3.99 6.86 -14.45
C GLU A 100 -2.86 5.81 -14.43
N GLU A 101 -1.63 6.21 -14.10
CA GLU A 101 -0.51 5.28 -13.92
C GLU A 101 -0.77 4.38 -12.69
N ALA A 102 -1.21 4.96 -11.57
CA ALA A 102 -1.57 4.22 -10.37
C ALA A 102 -2.68 3.18 -10.66
N ARG A 103 -3.71 3.60 -11.41
CA ARG A 103 -4.79 2.71 -11.85
C ARG A 103 -4.24 1.53 -12.66
N GLN A 104 -3.40 1.78 -13.67
CA GLN A 104 -2.82 0.71 -14.49
C GLN A 104 -1.99 -0.26 -13.64
N LEU A 105 -1.17 0.24 -12.72
CA LEU A 105 -0.35 -0.58 -11.83
C LEU A 105 -1.20 -1.43 -10.88
N TYR A 106 -2.32 -0.90 -10.38
CA TYR A 106 -3.25 -1.68 -9.57
C TYR A 106 -4.01 -2.73 -10.42
N ASP A 107 -4.41 -2.39 -11.64
CA ASP A 107 -5.00 -3.36 -12.58
C ASP A 107 -4.00 -4.52 -12.85
N GLU A 108 -2.72 -4.21 -13.11
CA GLU A 108 -1.65 -5.20 -13.27
C GLU A 108 -1.47 -6.04 -11.99
N ALA A 109 -1.42 -5.41 -10.81
CA ALA A 109 -1.32 -6.12 -9.54
C ALA A 109 -2.49 -7.09 -9.31
N LEU A 110 -3.70 -6.73 -9.73
CA LEU A 110 -4.89 -7.59 -9.64
C LEU A 110 -4.89 -8.72 -10.67
N THR A 111 -4.21 -8.58 -11.82
CA THR A 111 -4.02 -9.72 -12.73
C THR A 111 -3.15 -10.80 -12.10
N VAL A 112 -2.19 -10.42 -11.27
CA VAL A 112 -1.30 -11.33 -10.53
C VAL A 112 -1.97 -11.86 -9.26
N ASN A 113 -2.68 -11.01 -8.51
CA ASN A 113 -3.44 -11.39 -7.31
C ASN A 113 -4.90 -10.91 -7.38
N PRO A 114 -5.80 -11.70 -8.00
CA PRO A 114 -7.21 -11.33 -8.16
C PRO A 114 -7.99 -11.21 -6.86
N ALA A 115 -7.47 -11.74 -5.74
CA ALA A 115 -8.11 -11.69 -4.42
C ALA A 115 -7.55 -10.57 -3.52
N GLY A 116 -6.70 -9.68 -4.05
CA GLY A 116 -6.05 -8.63 -3.29
C GLY A 116 -7.00 -7.51 -2.86
N VAL A 117 -7.64 -7.66 -1.69
CA VAL A 117 -8.62 -6.69 -1.15
C VAL A 117 -8.03 -5.28 -0.98
N GLU A 118 -6.82 -5.17 -0.45
CA GLU A 118 -6.13 -3.87 -0.30
C GLU A 118 -5.86 -3.21 -1.67
N ILE A 119 -5.54 -4.01 -2.70
CA ILE A 119 -5.32 -3.52 -4.07
C ILE A 119 -6.64 -3.04 -4.67
N MET A 120 -7.72 -3.81 -4.51
CA MET A 120 -9.06 -3.41 -4.97
C MET A 120 -9.55 -2.15 -4.27
N HIS A 121 -9.31 -2.02 -2.96
CA HIS A 121 -9.63 -0.82 -2.20
C HIS A 121 -8.89 0.41 -2.75
N SER A 122 -7.57 0.33 -2.94
CA SER A 122 -6.78 1.41 -3.54
C SER A 122 -7.21 1.75 -4.97
N LEU A 123 -7.51 0.74 -5.80
CA LEU A 123 -8.05 0.95 -7.14
C LEU A 123 -9.41 1.66 -7.10
N GLY A 124 -10.30 1.27 -6.19
CA GLY A 124 -11.59 1.91 -5.99
C GLY A 124 -11.46 3.39 -5.64
N LEU A 125 -10.54 3.75 -4.74
CA LEU A 125 -10.23 5.14 -4.40
C LEU A 125 -9.70 5.93 -5.60
N VAL A 126 -8.75 5.37 -6.35
CA VAL A 126 -8.20 6.00 -7.56
C VAL A 126 -9.28 6.21 -8.63
N LEU A 127 -10.12 5.20 -8.88
CA LEU A 127 -11.23 5.31 -9.82
C LEU A 127 -12.24 6.37 -9.40
N SER A 128 -12.52 6.51 -8.09
CA SER A 128 -13.38 7.56 -7.55
C SER A 128 -12.80 8.96 -7.82
N ARG A 129 -11.49 9.15 -7.58
CA ARG A 129 -10.78 10.41 -7.89
C ARG A 129 -10.71 10.72 -9.38
N LEU A 130 -10.72 9.71 -10.23
CA LEU A 130 -10.83 9.83 -11.70
C LEU A 130 -12.29 10.03 -12.17
N GLU A 131 -13.23 10.24 -11.25
CA GLU A 131 -14.68 10.38 -11.50
C GLU A 131 -15.36 9.16 -12.14
N ARG A 132 -14.68 8.01 -12.19
CA ARG A 132 -15.20 6.74 -12.70
C ARG A 132 -15.97 6.00 -11.61
N ARG A 133 -16.98 6.66 -11.04
CA ARG A 133 -17.70 6.24 -9.83
C ARG A 133 -18.37 4.88 -9.96
N ASP A 134 -18.91 4.53 -11.13
CA ASP A 134 -19.55 3.23 -11.35
C ASP A 134 -18.55 2.07 -11.31
N LEU A 135 -17.35 2.27 -11.88
CA LEU A 135 -16.27 1.28 -11.81
C LEU A 135 -15.72 1.17 -10.39
N ALA A 136 -15.54 2.30 -9.69
CA ALA A 136 -15.12 2.33 -8.28
C ALA A 136 -16.09 1.52 -7.41
N GLN A 137 -17.40 1.75 -7.57
CA GLN A 137 -18.45 1.02 -6.86
C GLN A 137 -18.35 -0.49 -7.12
N LYS A 138 -18.15 -0.90 -8.37
CA LYS A 138 -18.04 -2.32 -8.74
C LYS A 138 -16.83 -2.97 -8.07
N VAL A 139 -15.66 -2.35 -8.18
CA VAL A 139 -14.40 -2.87 -7.60
C VAL A 139 -14.50 -2.99 -6.07
N LEU A 140 -15.07 -1.98 -5.40
CA LEU A 140 -15.24 -2.01 -3.94
C LEU A 140 -16.25 -3.07 -3.48
N ARG A 141 -17.31 -3.32 -4.26
CA ARG A 141 -18.23 -4.44 -4.00
C ARG A 141 -17.55 -5.80 -4.18
N ASP A 142 -16.66 -5.94 -5.16
CA ASP A 142 -15.86 -7.14 -5.33
C ASP A 142 -14.90 -7.35 -4.14
N ALA A 143 -14.27 -6.29 -3.66
CA ALA A 143 -13.43 -6.32 -2.45
C ALA A 143 -14.21 -6.80 -1.22
N ILE A 144 -15.41 -6.26 -0.99
CA ILE A 144 -16.31 -6.66 0.11
C ILE A 144 -16.76 -8.12 -0.03
N ARG A 145 -17.01 -8.60 -1.26
CA ARG A 145 -17.40 -9.99 -1.50
C ARG A 145 -16.27 -10.96 -1.13
N ILE A 146 -15.01 -10.56 -1.33
CA ILE A 146 -13.84 -11.35 -0.92
C ILE A 146 -13.64 -11.28 0.59
N GLN A 147 -13.72 -10.09 1.17
CA GLN A 147 -13.58 -9.86 2.61
C GLN A 147 -14.70 -8.98 3.13
N THR A 148 -15.77 -9.65 3.60
CA THR A 148 -16.98 -8.99 4.10
C THR A 148 -16.73 -8.14 5.34
N THR A 149 -15.65 -8.42 6.07
CA THR A 149 -15.26 -7.72 7.30
C THR A 149 -14.32 -6.53 7.05
N SER A 150 -14.02 -6.18 5.80
CA SER A 150 -13.14 -5.05 5.49
C SER A 150 -13.86 -3.71 5.69
N HIS A 151 -13.72 -3.14 6.90
CA HIS A 151 -14.31 -1.82 7.22
C HIS A 151 -13.84 -0.71 6.27
N ARG A 152 -12.57 -0.77 5.81
CA ARG A 152 -12.01 0.18 4.83
C ARG A 152 -12.76 0.13 3.50
N ALA A 153 -13.01 -1.07 2.98
CA ALA A 153 -13.74 -1.24 1.72
C ALA A 153 -15.21 -0.76 1.82
N TRP A 154 -15.86 -1.00 2.97
CA TRP A 154 -17.20 -0.46 3.25
C TRP A 154 -17.21 1.07 3.34
N ASN A 155 -16.24 1.66 4.03
CA ASN A 155 -16.11 3.12 4.12
C ASN A 155 -15.95 3.75 2.72
N SER A 156 -14.99 3.26 1.91
CA SER A 156 -14.79 3.77 0.56
C SER A 156 -16.00 3.55 -0.35
N LEU A 157 -16.76 2.46 -0.18
CA LEU A 157 -18.00 2.26 -0.91
C LEU A 157 -19.03 3.32 -0.54
N GLY A 158 -19.14 3.66 0.75
CA GLY A 158 -19.99 4.75 1.24
C GLY A 158 -19.62 6.10 0.61
N GLU A 159 -18.33 6.44 0.58
CA GLU A 159 -17.84 7.67 -0.08
C GLU A 159 -18.20 7.72 -1.57
N VAL A 160 -18.04 6.61 -2.30
CA VAL A 160 -18.40 6.53 -3.72
C VAL A 160 -19.92 6.67 -3.92
N LEU A 161 -20.74 6.02 -3.08
CA LEU A 161 -22.20 6.10 -3.17
C LEU A 161 -22.71 7.50 -2.83
N GLN A 162 -22.11 8.16 -1.83
CA GLN A 162 -22.40 9.55 -1.49
C GLN A 162 -22.08 10.47 -2.67
N ALA A 163 -20.92 10.29 -3.32
CA ALA A 163 -20.54 11.06 -4.50
C ALA A 163 -21.46 10.83 -5.71
N GLN A 164 -22.22 9.72 -5.73
CA GLN A 164 -23.27 9.44 -6.71
C GLN A 164 -24.67 9.93 -6.28
N GLY A 165 -24.81 10.54 -5.09
CA GLY A 165 -26.08 11.01 -4.54
C GLY A 165 -26.97 9.92 -3.93
N LYS A 166 -26.45 8.70 -3.74
CA LYS A 166 -27.17 7.56 -3.14
C LYS A 166 -27.00 7.58 -1.62
N ASN A 167 -27.56 8.59 -0.97
CA ASN A 167 -27.28 8.92 0.43
C ASN A 167 -27.70 7.82 1.41
N GLU A 168 -28.87 7.20 1.23
CA GLU A 168 -29.36 6.14 2.12
C GLU A 168 -28.41 4.93 2.09
N ALA A 169 -28.02 4.49 0.90
CA ALA A 169 -27.09 3.38 0.74
C ALA A 169 -25.69 3.70 1.28
N ALA A 170 -25.26 4.97 1.18
CA ALA A 170 -23.99 5.42 1.76
C ALA A 170 -24.01 5.35 3.30
N ILE A 171 -25.10 5.80 3.93
CA ILE A 171 -25.28 5.72 5.39
C ILE A 171 -25.17 4.27 5.87
N GLU A 172 -25.86 3.33 5.21
CA GLU A 172 -25.76 1.89 5.54
C GLU A 172 -24.32 1.36 5.43
N CYS A 173 -23.58 1.78 4.41
CA CYS A 173 -22.17 1.41 4.26
C CYS A 173 -21.30 1.97 5.40
N PHE A 174 -21.52 3.22 5.81
CA PHE A 174 -20.78 3.83 6.91
C PHE A 174 -21.11 3.19 8.26
N LEU A 175 -22.38 2.87 8.52
CA LEU A 175 -22.79 2.15 9.74
C LEU A 175 -22.15 0.76 9.79
N THR A 176 -22.17 0.03 8.67
CA THR A 176 -21.50 -1.27 8.56
C THR A 176 -19.99 -1.15 8.80
N ALA A 177 -19.34 -0.11 8.26
CA ALA A 177 -17.92 0.13 8.47
C ALA A 177 -17.59 0.39 9.95
N LEU A 178 -18.42 1.19 10.66
CA LEU A 178 -18.25 1.46 12.09
C LEU A 178 -18.39 0.19 12.94
N ASP A 179 -19.40 -0.63 12.68
CA ASP A 179 -19.61 -1.89 13.39
C ASP A 179 -18.42 -2.85 13.19
N LEU A 180 -17.90 -2.93 11.97
CA LEU A 180 -16.74 -3.76 11.65
C LEU A 180 -15.44 -3.22 12.23
N GLU A 181 -15.23 -1.90 12.25
CA GLU A 181 -14.04 -1.29 12.86
C GLU A 181 -14.02 -1.55 14.38
N SER A 182 -15.17 -1.44 15.05
CA SER A 182 -15.29 -1.70 16.50
C SER A 182 -14.94 -3.14 16.89
N SER A 183 -15.06 -4.07 15.96
CA SER A 183 -14.77 -5.49 16.12
C SER A 183 -13.49 -5.94 15.40
N SER A 184 -12.76 -5.01 14.77
CA SER A 184 -11.58 -5.30 13.95
C SER A 184 -10.38 -5.63 14.84
N PRO A 185 -9.74 -6.80 14.66
CA PRO A 185 -8.52 -7.12 15.40
C PRO A 185 -7.34 -6.28 14.89
N VAL A 186 -6.37 -5.99 15.77
CA VAL A 186 -5.13 -5.27 15.40
C VAL A 186 -4.38 -5.97 14.27
N ILE A 187 -4.42 -7.30 14.24
CA ILE A 187 -3.86 -8.14 13.19
C ILE A 187 -4.97 -9.08 12.71
N PRO A 188 -5.19 -9.26 11.38
CA PRO A 188 -6.19 -10.18 10.89
C PRO A 188 -5.97 -11.60 11.45
N PHE A 189 -7.05 -12.24 11.90
CA PHE A 189 -6.98 -13.62 12.43
C PHE A 189 -6.47 -14.64 11.40
N THR A 190 -6.46 -14.28 10.12
CA THR A 190 -5.91 -15.08 9.02
C THR A 190 -4.38 -15.21 9.05
N VAL A 191 -3.69 -14.39 9.85
CA VAL A 191 -2.22 -14.43 9.99
C VAL A 191 -1.77 -15.61 10.87
N ILE A 192 -2.64 -16.13 11.73
CA ILE A 192 -2.33 -17.30 12.56
C ILE A 192 -2.49 -18.56 11.69
N PRO A 193 -1.43 -19.36 11.47
CA PRO A 193 -1.53 -20.61 10.72
C PRO A 193 -2.54 -21.53 11.41
N ARG A 194 -3.53 -22.01 10.66
CA ARG A 194 -4.42 -23.06 11.15
C ARG A 194 -3.67 -24.39 11.01
N GLU A 195 -2.89 -24.75 12.02
CA GLU A 195 -2.34 -26.10 12.12
C GLU A 195 -3.47 -27.05 12.51
N LEU A 196 -3.64 -28.12 11.73
CA LEU A 196 -4.52 -29.26 12.01
C LEU A 196 -3.71 -30.41 12.61
#